data_AF-A0A662F8E4-F1
#
_entry.id   AF-A0A662F8E4-F1
#
_cell.length_a   1.000
_cell.length_b   1.000
_cell.length_c   1.000
_cell.angle_alpha   90.00
_cell.angle_beta   90.00
_cell.angle_gamma   90.00
#
_symmetry.space_group_name_H-M   'P 1'
#
loop_
_entity.id
_entity.type
_entity.pdbx_description
1 polymer ?
#
loop_
_entity_poly.entity_id
_entity_poly.type
_entity_poly.pdbx_seq_one_letter_code
_entity_poly.pdbx_strand_id
1 'polypeptide(L)' 'MIHVSLPDGSTREFEPGISILAVAEAIGPRLAKDAVCAYVDGK' A
#
# COMPACT_ATOMS: atom_id res chain seq x y z
N MET A 1 2.05 -14.22 -0.74
CA MET A 1 0.90 -13.31 -0.82
C MET A 1 0.48 -12.82 0.56
N ILE A 2 0.52 -11.50 0.78
CA ILE A 2 -0.13 -10.80 1.89
C ILE A 2 -1.36 -10.07 1.35
N HIS A 3 -2.41 -10.00 2.16
CA HIS A 3 -3.61 -9.23 1.84
C HIS A 3 -3.53 -7.89 2.55
N VAL A 4 -3.55 -6.80 1.79
CA VAL A 4 -3.54 -5.43 2.30
C VAL A 4 -4.93 -4.83 2.12
N SER A 5 -5.55 -4.48 3.25
CA SER A 5 -6.83 -3.77 3.29
C SER A 5 -6.58 -2.27 3.25
N LEU A 6 -7.22 -1.59 2.33
CA LEU A 6 -7.14 -0.15 2.16
C LEU A 6 -8.33 0.56 2.84
N PRO A 7 -8.21 1.86 3.18
CA PRO A 7 -9.28 2.60 3.86
C PRO A 7 -10.58 2.74 3.06
N ASP A 8 -10.54 2.50 1.75
CA ASP A 8 -11.69 2.50 0.86
C ASP A 8 -12.50 1.18 0.93
N GLY A 9 -12.04 0.20 1.71
CA GLY A 9 -12.63 -1.13 1.83
C GLY A 9 -12.11 -2.12 0.79
N SER A 10 -11.25 -1.69 -0.13
CA SER A 10 -10.61 -2.57 -1.11
C SER A 10 -9.54 -3.43 -0.44
N THR A 11 -9.43 -4.68 -0.85
CA THR A 11 -8.31 -5.56 -0.50
C THR A 11 -7.47 -5.86 -1.73
N ARG A 12 -6.15 -5.88 -1.56
CA ARG A 12 -5.19 -6.18 -2.62
C ARG A 12 -4.17 -7.20 -2.16
N GLU A 13 -3.70 -8.02 -3.09
CA GLU A 13 -2.70 -9.05 -2.82
C GLU A 13 -1.32 -8.60 -3.30
N PHE A 14 -0.32 -8.77 -2.44
CA PHE A 14 1.07 -8.42 -2.74
C PHE A 14 2.03 -9.50 -2.25
N GLU A 15 3.26 -9.50 -2.74
CA GLU A 15 4.28 -10.41 -2.24
C GLU A 15 4.81 -9.98 -0.85
N PRO A 16 5.14 -10.93 0.04
CA PRO A 16 5.76 -10.62 1.32
C PRO A 16 7.09 -9.88 1.12
N GLY A 17 7.33 -8.85 1.93
CA GLY A 17 8.53 -8.01 1.81
C GLY A 17 8.43 -6.88 0.78
N ILE A 18 7.25 -6.66 0.19
CA ILE A 18 6.98 -5.50 -0.64
C ILE A 18 7.14 -4.18 0.15
N SER A 19 7.65 -3.14 -0.53
CA SER A 19 7.77 -1.82 0.07
C SER A 19 6.43 -1.06 0.01
N ILE A 20 6.22 -0.16 0.97
CA ILE A 20 5.03 0.71 0.99
C ILE A 20 4.93 1.60 -0.26
N LEU A 21 6.08 1.96 -0.87
CA LEU A 21 6.13 2.73 -2.10
C LEU A 21 5.59 1.90 -3.28
N ALA A 22 6.00 0.64 -3.40
CA ALA A 22 5.50 -0.24 -4.46
C ALA A 22 3.99 -0.51 -4.31
N VAL A 23 3.49 -0.61 -3.07
CA VAL A 23 2.04 -0.67 -2.81
C VAL A 23 1.34 0.61 -3.28
N ALA A 24 1.90 1.80 -2.98
CA ALA A 24 1.34 3.07 -3.43
C ALA A 24 1.39 3.23 -4.96
N GLU A 25 2.45 2.76 -5.62
CA GLU A 25 2.58 2.76 -7.09
C GLU A 25 1.52 1.89 -7.75
N ALA A 26 1.23 0.71 -7.17
CA ALA A 26 0.18 -0.18 -7.63
C ALA A 26 -1.23 0.42 -7.48
N ILE A 27 -1.43 1.34 -6.53
CA ILE A 27 -2.69 2.10 -6.41
C ILE A 27 -2.73 3.22 -7.46
N GLY A 28 -1.64 3.96 -7.62
CA GLY A 28 -1.47 4.91 -8.72
C GLY A 28 -0.22 5.78 -8.58
N PRO A 29 0.36 6.23 -9.72
CA PRO A 29 1.64 6.94 -9.74
C PRO A 29 1.60 8.28 -8.98
N ARG A 30 0.43 8.94 -8.94
CA ARG A 30 0.27 10.18 -8.17
C ARG A 30 0.33 9.94 -6.66
N LEU A 31 -0.27 8.85 -6.18
CA LEU A 31 -0.23 8.50 -4.75
C LEU A 31 1.19 8.15 -4.31
N ALA A 32 1.91 7.37 -5.11
CA ALA A 32 3.32 7.04 -4.84
C ALA A 32 4.20 8.29 -4.73
N LYS A 33 3.98 9.28 -5.60
CA LYS A 33 4.71 10.54 -5.59
C LYS A 33 4.45 11.36 -4.33
N ASP A 34 3.19 11.41 -3.89
CA ASP A 34 2.78 12.24 -2.75
C ASP A 34 2.96 11.50 -1.40
N ALA A 35 3.20 10.18 -1.41
CA ALA A 35 3.35 9.36 -0.21
C ALA A 35 4.71 9.59 0.48
N VAL A 36 4.66 9.95 1.76
CA VAL A 36 5.85 10.15 2.61
C VAL A 36 6.05 8.99 3.58
N CYS A 37 4.96 8.43 4.09
CA CYS A 37 4.94 7.26 4.97
C CYS A 37 3.64 6.47 4.74
N ALA A 38 3.54 5.30 5.36
CA ALA A 38 2.31 4.53 5.44
C ALA A 38 2.00 4.26 6.91
N TYR A 39 0.71 4.18 7.22
CA TYR A 39 0.22 3.76 8.52
C TYR A 39 -0.26 2.32 8.41
N VAL A 40 0.36 1.40 9.14
CA VAL A 40 0.14 -0.03 9.03
C VAL A 40 -0.20 -0.60 10.40
N ASP A 41 -1.38 -1.19 10.53
CA ASP A 41 -1.84 -1.90 11.73
C ASP A 41 -1.62 -1.12 13.05
N GLY A 42 -1.83 0.20 13.01
CA GLY A 42 -1.70 1.05 14.19
C GLY A 42 -0.34 1.74 14.36
N LYS A 43 0.58 1.61 13.39
CA LYS A 43 1.97 2.06 13.49
C LYS A 43 2.44 2.83 12.27
#